data_AF-A0A135SKF7-F1
#
_entry.id   AF-A0A135SKF7-F1
#
_cell.length_a   1.000
_cell.length_b   1.000
_cell.length_c   1.000
_cell.angle_alpha   90.00
_cell.angle_beta   90.00
_cell.angle_gamma   90.00
#
_symmetry.space_group_name_H-M   'P 1'
#
loop_
_entity.id
_entity.type
_entity.pdbx_description
1 polymer ?
#
loop_
_entity_poly.entity_id
_entity_poly.type
_entity_poly.pdbx_seq_one_letter_code
_entity_poly.pdbx_strand_id
1 'polypeptide(L)'
;MSRQVHSGCVLSREHGGVPSYQELVKWAEQMILPEDRGTFEGSIEHFIKMYSAPQRSRSYIRRPQMELLDKVHTMKCMYKICCQDDFVFIRDDNGAVKYLPLPAKAELRAIARMALETAERDILKALDKLKAAAAKVPEQDLPALWATLWQLMFIYRDLLRNRTPRDNDAGALLNAVAVFYAAHFRTSASLGKLSLDSLQRHWGPGETQQAQLFSAFDHALSLRDTLHRTIAAGVDEIDHRLKALVVDPEMKVLGRRTNKKTSGGK
;
A
#
# COMPACT_ATOMS: atom_id res chain seq x y z
N MET A 1 29.24 -22.88 -38.41
CA MET A 1 28.15 -22.89 -37.42
C MET A 1 28.68 -22.31 -36.13
N SER A 2 28.57 -20.99 -35.94
CA SER A 2 29.11 -20.31 -34.76
C SER A 2 28.06 -20.33 -33.65
N ARG A 3 28.37 -21.02 -32.54
CA ARG A 3 27.59 -20.96 -31.30
C ARG A 3 27.61 -19.52 -30.79
N GLN A 4 26.50 -18.80 -30.95
CA GLN A 4 26.26 -17.57 -30.19
C GLN A 4 26.16 -17.96 -28.71
N VAL A 5 27.24 -17.71 -27.98
CA VAL A 5 27.20 -17.68 -26.52
C VAL A 5 26.32 -16.49 -26.17
N HIS A 6 25.10 -16.75 -25.70
CA HIS A 6 24.29 -15.73 -25.05
C HIS A 6 25.05 -15.29 -23.81
N SER A 7 25.81 -14.19 -23.90
CA SER A 7 26.26 -13.42 -22.75
C SER A 7 25.02 -12.91 -22.04
N GLY A 8 24.51 -13.76 -21.14
CA GLY A 8 23.35 -13.49 -20.33
C GLY A 8 23.59 -12.24 -19.50
N CYS A 9 22.56 -11.41 -19.42
CA CYS A 9 22.45 -10.37 -18.41
C CYS A 9 22.39 -11.07 -17.04
N VAL A 10 23.53 -11.43 -16.48
CA VAL A 10 23.67 -11.84 -15.08
C VAL A 10 23.78 -10.54 -14.30
N LEU A 11 22.93 -10.31 -13.29
CA LEU A 11 23.12 -9.17 -12.38
C LEU A 11 24.32 -9.52 -11.51
N SER A 12 25.53 -9.41 -12.06
CA SER A 12 26.74 -9.82 -11.35
C SER A 12 26.89 -8.93 -10.12
N ARG A 13 26.70 -9.53 -8.93
CA ARG A 13 26.87 -8.87 -7.61
C ARG A 13 28.19 -8.11 -7.49
N GLU A 14 29.20 -8.52 -8.25
CA GLU A 14 30.56 -7.98 -8.22
C GLU A 14 30.76 -6.69 -9.02
N HIS A 15 29.81 -6.28 -9.89
CA HIS A 15 29.98 -5.13 -10.81
C HIS A 15 28.97 -4.00 -10.62
N GLY A 16 28.29 -3.92 -9.47
CA GLY A 16 27.35 -2.81 -9.20
C GLY A 16 26.08 -2.79 -10.07
N GLY A 17 25.75 -3.91 -10.72
CA GLY A 17 24.56 -4.04 -11.58
C GLY A 17 23.28 -4.52 -10.87
N VAL A 18 23.32 -4.72 -9.55
CA VAL A 18 22.16 -5.16 -8.77
C VAL A 18 21.41 -3.92 -8.27
N PRO A 19 20.12 -3.74 -8.64
CA PRO A 19 19.36 -2.58 -8.22
C PRO A 19 19.15 -2.57 -6.71
N SER A 20 19.36 -1.42 -6.10
CA SER A 20 19.00 -1.16 -4.70
C SER A 20 17.49 -1.22 -4.49
N TYR A 21 17.06 -1.43 -3.24
CA TYR A 21 15.62 -1.45 -2.93
C TYR A 21 14.93 -0.12 -3.27
N GLN A 22 15.63 1.01 -3.13
CA GLN A 22 15.09 2.32 -3.50
C GLN A 22 14.86 2.45 -5.01
N GLU A 23 15.74 1.87 -5.83
CA GLU A 23 15.58 1.85 -7.29
C GLU A 23 14.42 0.93 -7.69
N LEU A 24 14.30 -0.24 -7.05
CA LEU A 24 13.17 -1.15 -7.27
C LEU A 24 11.84 -0.52 -6.88
N VAL A 25 11.76 0.22 -5.76
CA VAL A 25 10.57 0.97 -5.36
C VAL A 25 10.20 2.00 -6.43
N LYS A 26 11.15 2.85 -6.85
CA LYS A 26 10.92 3.86 -7.90
C LYS A 26 10.43 3.25 -9.20
N TRP A 27 10.94 2.07 -9.56
CA TRP A 27 10.51 1.36 -10.74
C TRP A 27 9.11 0.75 -10.58
N ALA A 28 8.81 0.11 -9.45
CA ALA A 28 7.47 -0.44 -9.16
C ALA A 28 6.38 0.64 -9.06
N GLU A 29 6.75 1.84 -8.61
CA GLU A 29 5.89 3.02 -8.60
C GLU A 29 5.46 3.50 -10.00
N GLN A 30 6.19 3.10 -11.05
CA GLN A 30 5.85 3.38 -12.46
C GLN A 30 4.90 2.32 -13.04
N MET A 31 4.76 1.17 -12.40
CA MET A 31 3.86 0.09 -12.84
C MET A 31 2.38 0.36 -12.52
N ILE A 32 2.02 1.52 -11.95
CA ILE A 32 0.61 1.86 -11.70
C ILE A 32 -0.01 2.26 -13.02
N LEU A 33 -0.96 1.47 -13.50
CA LEU A 33 -1.72 1.82 -14.69
C LEU A 33 -2.68 2.98 -14.36
N PRO A 34 -2.89 3.95 -15.27
CA PRO A 34 -3.84 5.04 -15.06
C PRO A 34 -5.24 4.56 -14.65
N GLU A 35 -5.67 3.41 -15.15
CA GLU A 35 -6.95 2.77 -14.88
C GLU A 35 -7.09 2.33 -13.41
N ASP A 36 -6.00 1.93 -12.76
CA ASP A 36 -6.00 1.52 -11.36
C ASP A 36 -6.36 2.68 -10.42
N ARG A 37 -6.06 3.92 -10.82
CA ARG A 37 -6.38 5.13 -10.03
C ARG A 37 -7.87 5.39 -9.87
N GLY A 38 -8.70 4.78 -10.72
CA GLY A 38 -10.16 4.82 -10.60
C GLY A 38 -10.71 3.85 -9.55
N THR A 39 -9.88 2.91 -9.06
CA THR A 39 -10.27 1.93 -8.05
C THR A 39 -9.88 2.38 -6.64
N PHE A 40 -10.59 1.88 -5.63
CA PHE A 40 -10.24 2.19 -4.25
C PHE A 40 -8.81 1.69 -3.92
N GLU A 41 -8.44 0.48 -4.32
CA GLU A 41 -7.10 -0.05 -4.08
C GLU A 41 -6.01 0.82 -4.73
N GLY A 42 -6.16 1.18 -6.01
CA GLY A 42 -5.16 2.03 -6.68
C GLY A 42 -5.15 3.47 -6.15
N SER A 43 -6.28 3.99 -5.64
CA SER A 43 -6.31 5.29 -4.97
C SER A 43 -5.57 5.28 -3.62
N ILE A 44 -5.64 4.17 -2.86
CA ILE A 44 -4.87 3.95 -1.63
C ILE A 44 -3.37 3.87 -1.97
N GLU A 45 -3.00 3.09 -2.98
CA GLU A 45 -1.60 2.98 -3.43
C GLU A 45 -1.06 4.34 -3.85
N HIS A 46 -1.85 5.13 -4.60
CA HIS A 46 -1.47 6.48 -5.00
C HIS A 46 -1.28 7.42 -3.81
N PHE A 47 -2.21 7.40 -2.84
CA PHE A 47 -2.07 8.19 -1.61
C PHE A 47 -0.80 7.82 -0.84
N ILE A 48 -0.54 6.52 -0.63
CA ILE A 48 0.65 6.03 0.07
C ILE A 48 1.92 6.49 -0.63
N LYS A 49 2.00 6.37 -1.97
CA LYS A 49 3.14 6.86 -2.75
C LYS A 49 3.39 8.36 -2.52
N MET A 50 2.34 9.18 -2.55
CA MET A 50 2.44 10.63 -2.28
C MET A 50 2.79 10.93 -0.82
N TYR A 51 2.36 10.08 0.11
CA TYR A 51 2.69 10.18 1.53
C TYR A 51 4.13 9.77 1.85
N SER A 52 4.70 8.78 1.16
CA SER A 52 6.10 8.38 1.32
C SER A 52 7.08 9.25 0.54
N ALA A 53 6.58 10.13 -0.35
CA ALA A 53 7.43 10.98 -1.16
C ALA A 53 8.34 11.87 -0.28
N PRO A 54 9.63 12.01 -0.64
CA PRO A 54 10.56 12.87 0.10
C PRO A 54 10.05 14.31 0.15
N GLN A 55 10.06 14.90 1.34
CA GLN A 55 9.73 16.30 1.54
C GLN A 55 10.81 17.17 0.87
N ARG A 56 10.38 17.99 -0.09
CA ARG A 56 11.29 18.89 -0.84
C ARG A 56 11.55 20.21 -0.13
N SER A 57 10.87 20.48 0.98
CA SER A 57 11.02 21.72 1.72
C SER A 57 12.21 21.66 2.68
N ARG A 58 13.00 22.74 2.72
CA ARG A 58 14.04 22.98 3.75
C ARG A 58 13.45 23.54 5.05
N SER A 59 12.12 23.62 5.15
CA SER A 59 11.42 24.06 6.35
C SER A 59 11.73 23.14 7.55
N TYR A 60 11.79 23.75 8.74
CA TYR A 60 11.85 23.04 10.01
C TYR A 60 10.53 22.32 10.33
N ILE A 61 9.43 22.76 9.72
CA ILE A 61 8.12 22.10 9.81
C ILE A 61 8.08 20.97 8.78
N ARG A 62 7.86 19.75 9.27
CA ARG A 62 7.78 18.53 8.45
C ARG A 62 6.47 17.81 8.71
N ARG A 63 5.84 17.29 7.65
CA ARG A 63 4.73 16.34 7.79
C ARG A 63 5.22 15.13 8.60
N PRO A 64 4.42 14.62 9.57
CA PRO A 64 4.71 13.38 10.27
C PRO A 64 5.01 12.25 9.29
N GLN A 65 6.13 11.58 9.48
CA GLN A 65 6.47 10.37 8.72
C GLN A 65 6.09 9.17 9.56
N MET A 66 5.47 8.18 8.92
CA MET A 66 5.04 6.95 9.57
C MET A 66 5.88 5.81 9.01
N GLU A 67 6.87 5.36 9.78
CA GLU A 67 7.80 4.30 9.36
C GLU A 67 7.06 3.03 8.88
N LEU A 68 5.96 2.68 9.55
CA LEU A 68 5.12 1.54 9.17
C LEU A 68 4.51 1.72 7.76
N LEU A 69 4.10 2.94 7.38
CA LEU A 69 3.58 3.22 6.04
C LEU A 69 4.68 3.04 4.99
N ASP A 70 5.89 3.54 5.25
CA ASP A 70 7.03 3.40 4.30
C ASP A 70 7.42 1.92 4.08
N LYS A 71 7.34 1.11 5.14
CA LYS A 71 7.56 -0.34 5.04
C LYS A 71 6.46 -1.02 4.22
N VAL A 72 5.19 -0.67 4.42
CA VAL A 72 4.07 -1.21 3.63
C VAL A 72 4.15 -0.77 2.17
N HIS A 73 4.54 0.48 1.90
CA HIS A 73 4.80 0.96 0.55
C HIS A 73 5.89 0.14 -0.15
N THR A 74 7.00 -0.10 0.57
CA THR A 74 8.07 -0.97 0.08
C THR A 74 7.56 -2.39 -0.19
N MET A 75 6.80 -2.98 0.74
CA MET A 75 6.21 -4.30 0.59
C MET A 75 5.31 -4.39 -0.65
N LYS A 76 4.41 -3.42 -0.88
CA LYS A 76 3.54 -3.37 -2.08
C LYS A 76 4.36 -3.27 -3.35
N CYS A 77 5.40 -2.43 -3.38
CA CYS A 77 6.28 -2.30 -4.54
C CYS A 77 6.97 -3.62 -4.88
N MET A 78 7.56 -4.29 -3.89
CA MET A 78 8.23 -5.58 -4.09
C MET A 78 7.22 -6.67 -4.48
N TYR A 79 6.02 -6.65 -3.90
CA TYR A 79 4.94 -7.55 -4.26
C TYR A 79 4.55 -7.43 -5.74
N LYS A 80 4.42 -6.20 -6.25
CA LYS A 80 4.15 -5.94 -7.67
C LYS A 80 5.22 -6.53 -8.56
N ILE A 81 6.49 -6.36 -8.21
CA ILE A 81 7.63 -6.93 -8.94
C ILE A 81 7.53 -8.47 -8.96
N CYS A 82 7.29 -9.09 -7.81
CA CYS A 82 7.11 -10.54 -7.73
C CYS A 82 5.97 -11.06 -8.61
N CYS A 83 4.90 -10.27 -8.76
CA CYS A 83 3.69 -10.63 -9.49
C CYS A 83 3.70 -10.28 -10.99
N GLN A 84 4.68 -9.50 -11.47
CA GLN A 84 4.80 -9.20 -12.90
C GLN A 84 5.13 -10.48 -13.67
N ASP A 85 4.49 -10.66 -14.82
CA ASP A 85 4.75 -11.81 -15.71
C ASP A 85 6.09 -11.66 -16.42
N ASP A 86 6.37 -10.46 -16.92
CA ASP A 86 7.57 -10.13 -17.68
C ASP A 86 8.18 -8.79 -17.30
N PHE A 87 9.46 -8.66 -17.66
CA PHE A 87 10.22 -7.44 -17.48
C PHE A 87 10.90 -7.10 -18.81
N VAL A 88 10.97 -5.81 -19.12
CA VAL A 88 11.62 -5.30 -20.32
C VAL A 88 12.76 -4.35 -19.98
N PHE A 89 13.74 -4.26 -20.86
CA PHE A 89 14.84 -3.31 -20.79
C PHE A 89 15.06 -2.65 -22.14
N ILE A 90 15.60 -1.44 -22.13
CA ILE A 90 16.00 -0.70 -23.32
C ILE A 90 17.53 -0.64 -23.31
N ARG A 91 18.18 -0.98 -24.43
CA ARG A 91 19.61 -0.72 -24.58
C ARG A 91 19.84 0.68 -25.12
N ASP A 92 20.83 1.37 -24.58
CA ASP A 92 21.22 2.73 -24.96
C ASP A 92 21.66 2.85 -26.43
N ASP A 93 22.02 1.75 -27.08
CA ASP A 93 22.60 1.72 -28.43
C ASP A 93 21.56 1.89 -29.56
N ASN A 94 20.33 1.41 -29.38
CA ASN A 94 19.30 1.41 -30.42
C ASN A 94 17.89 1.73 -29.92
N GLY A 95 17.70 1.94 -28.61
CA GLY A 95 16.37 2.20 -28.04
C GLY A 95 15.38 1.04 -28.15
N ALA A 96 15.83 -0.15 -28.59
CA ALA A 96 14.96 -1.30 -28.77
C ALA A 96 14.58 -1.91 -27.42
N VAL A 97 13.27 -2.07 -27.21
CA VAL A 97 12.71 -2.75 -26.05
C VAL A 97 12.92 -4.26 -26.20
N LYS A 98 13.55 -4.89 -25.21
CA LYS A 98 13.80 -6.34 -25.17
C LYS A 98 13.34 -6.93 -23.85
N TYR A 99 12.87 -8.17 -23.88
CA TYR A 99 12.52 -8.91 -22.66
C TYR A 99 13.76 -9.36 -21.91
N LEU A 100 13.73 -9.25 -20.58
CA LEU A 100 14.79 -9.80 -19.74
C LEU A 100 14.88 -11.33 -19.89
N PRO A 101 16.09 -11.91 -19.98
CA PRO A 101 16.25 -13.36 -19.96
C PRO A 101 15.72 -13.99 -18.66
N LEU A 102 15.24 -15.25 -18.74
CA LEU A 102 14.68 -15.96 -17.58
C LEU A 102 15.55 -15.93 -16.31
N PRO A 103 16.90 -16.11 -16.38
CA PRO A 103 17.74 -16.03 -15.19
C PRO A 103 17.69 -14.65 -14.52
N ALA A 104 17.72 -13.57 -15.30
CA ALA A 104 17.64 -12.21 -14.79
C ALA A 104 16.27 -11.92 -14.16
N LYS A 105 15.18 -12.42 -14.77
CA LYS A 105 13.83 -12.34 -14.19
C LYS A 105 13.76 -13.06 -12.84
N ALA A 106 14.36 -14.25 -12.75
CA ALA A 106 14.37 -15.04 -11.52
C ALA A 106 15.17 -14.35 -10.41
N GLU A 107 16.32 -13.78 -10.74
CA GLU A 107 17.16 -13.04 -9.79
C GLU A 107 16.46 -11.77 -9.27
N LEU A 108 15.82 -11.00 -10.16
CA LEU A 108 15.05 -9.82 -9.78
C LEU A 108 13.90 -10.17 -8.82
N ARG A 109 13.16 -11.25 -9.13
CA ARG A 109 12.10 -11.75 -8.24
C ARG A 109 12.66 -12.27 -6.91
N ALA A 110 13.84 -12.88 -6.90
CA ALA A 110 14.48 -13.34 -5.67
C ALA A 110 14.84 -12.15 -4.75
N ILE A 111 15.42 -11.08 -5.32
CA ILE A 111 15.72 -9.85 -4.59
C ILE A 111 14.44 -9.22 -4.02
N ALA A 112 13.41 -9.08 -4.85
CA ALA A 112 12.12 -8.55 -4.43
C ALA A 112 11.47 -9.40 -3.33
N ARG A 113 11.56 -10.73 -3.41
CA ARG A 113 11.05 -11.65 -2.38
C ARG A 113 11.77 -11.48 -1.05
N MET A 114 13.09 -11.39 -1.05
CA MET A 114 13.87 -11.15 0.17
C MET A 114 13.49 -9.82 0.84
N ALA A 115 13.32 -8.77 0.03
CA ALA A 115 12.88 -7.46 0.51
C ALA A 115 11.45 -7.53 1.09
N LEU A 116 10.55 -8.27 0.44
CA LEU A 116 9.18 -8.49 0.88
C LEU A 116 9.13 -9.23 2.24
N GLU A 117 9.86 -10.33 2.39
CA GLU A 117 9.91 -11.12 3.64
C GLU A 117 10.46 -10.31 4.82
N THR A 118 11.45 -9.44 4.54
CA THR A 118 12.01 -8.54 5.56
C THR A 118 11.01 -7.45 5.93
N ALA A 119 10.37 -6.83 4.93
CA ALA A 119 9.36 -5.79 5.15
C ALA A 119 8.17 -6.34 5.94
N GLU A 120 7.64 -7.52 5.59
CA GLU A 120 6.51 -8.15 6.28
C GLU A 120 6.83 -8.40 7.77
N ARG A 121 7.99 -8.99 8.07
CA ARG A 121 8.44 -9.22 9.44
C ARG A 121 8.52 -7.92 10.25
N ASP A 122 9.08 -6.87 9.66
CA ASP A 122 9.20 -5.57 10.31
C ASP A 122 7.83 -4.90 10.52
N ILE A 123 6.91 -5.04 9.55
CA ILE A 123 5.53 -4.56 9.62
C ILE A 123 4.81 -5.23 10.78
N LEU A 124 4.87 -6.57 10.88
CA LEU A 124 4.22 -7.31 11.96
C LEU A 124 4.77 -6.88 13.33
N LYS A 125 6.09 -6.73 13.45
CA LYS A 125 6.73 -6.22 14.66
C LYS A 125 6.28 -4.79 15.01
N ALA A 126 6.09 -3.94 14.01
CA ALA A 126 5.60 -2.57 14.22
C ALA A 126 4.12 -2.55 14.65
N LEU A 127 3.28 -3.40 14.07
CA LEU A 127 1.88 -3.56 14.49
C LEU A 127 1.76 -4.08 15.93
N ASP A 128 2.60 -5.04 16.31
CA ASP A 128 2.64 -5.55 17.69
C ASP A 128 3.07 -4.47 18.69
N LYS A 129 4.04 -3.62 18.32
CA LYS A 129 4.43 -2.48 19.16
C LYS A 129 3.29 -1.47 19.33
N LEU A 130 2.57 -1.15 18.25
CA LEU A 130 1.40 -0.27 18.31
C LEU A 130 0.31 -0.85 19.20
N LYS A 131 0.08 -2.17 19.11
CA LYS A 131 -0.85 -2.88 20.00
C LYS A 131 -0.41 -2.82 21.46
N ALA A 132 0.88 -3.06 21.73
CA ALA A 132 1.43 -3.12 23.09
C ALA A 132 1.51 -1.75 23.76
N ALA A 133 1.69 -0.66 22.98
CA ALA A 133 1.83 0.68 23.51
C ALA A 133 0.60 1.16 24.29
N ALA A 134 -0.59 0.56 24.07
CA ALA A 134 -1.90 0.95 24.64
C ALA A 134 -2.27 2.45 24.48
N ALA A 135 -1.39 3.23 23.85
CA ALA A 135 -1.54 4.65 23.59
C ALA A 135 -2.44 4.82 22.37
N LYS A 136 -3.32 5.79 22.45
CA LYS A 136 -4.16 6.17 21.32
C LYS A 136 -3.28 6.72 20.21
N VAL A 137 -3.43 6.18 19.00
CA VAL A 137 -2.75 6.69 17.81
C VAL A 137 -3.08 8.18 17.64
N PRO A 138 -2.08 9.05 17.46
CA PRO A 138 -2.30 10.48 17.25
C PRO A 138 -3.21 10.75 16.04
N GLU A 139 -4.03 11.78 16.12
CA GLU A 139 -5.01 12.10 15.05
C GLU A 139 -4.33 12.41 13.71
N GLN A 140 -3.11 12.93 13.73
CA GLN A 140 -2.29 13.17 12.54
C GLN A 140 -1.85 11.89 11.81
N ASP A 141 -1.76 10.76 12.54
CA ASP A 141 -1.25 9.50 11.99
C ASP A 141 -2.40 8.57 11.55
N LEU A 142 -3.65 8.88 11.92
CA LEU A 142 -4.82 8.07 11.57
C LEU A 142 -4.99 7.87 10.05
N PRO A 143 -4.85 8.90 9.18
CA PRO A 143 -4.94 8.71 7.73
C PRO A 143 -3.88 7.75 7.18
N ALA A 144 -2.64 7.88 7.66
CA ALA A 144 -1.52 7.04 7.26
C ALA A 144 -1.71 5.59 7.71
N LEU A 145 -2.11 5.39 8.98
CA LEU A 145 -2.40 4.06 9.51
C LEU A 145 -3.59 3.40 8.79
N TRP A 146 -4.65 4.17 8.53
CA TRP A 146 -5.81 3.69 7.82
C TRP A 146 -5.44 3.15 6.42
N ALA A 147 -4.69 3.94 5.64
CA ALA A 147 -4.25 3.53 4.31
C ALA A 147 -3.30 2.32 4.36
N THR A 148 -2.37 2.32 5.33
CA THR A 148 -1.43 1.21 5.57
C THR A 148 -2.18 -0.11 5.77
N LEU A 149 -3.18 -0.13 6.65
CA LEU A 149 -3.94 -1.35 6.95
C LEU A 149 -4.78 -1.81 5.75
N TRP A 150 -5.38 -0.89 4.99
CA TRP A 150 -6.06 -1.23 3.74
C TRP A 150 -5.11 -1.84 2.71
N GLN A 151 -3.94 -1.24 2.51
CA GLN A 151 -2.93 -1.75 1.58
C GLN A 151 -2.47 -3.17 1.94
N LEU A 152 -2.28 -3.46 3.24
CA LEU A 152 -1.98 -4.81 3.71
C LEU A 152 -3.13 -5.79 3.42
N MET A 153 -4.38 -5.40 3.70
CA MET A 153 -5.54 -6.24 3.39
C MET A 153 -5.63 -6.53 1.89
N PHE A 154 -5.30 -5.58 1.01
CA PHE A 154 -5.28 -5.82 -0.43
C PHE A 154 -4.20 -6.80 -0.86
N ILE A 155 -2.97 -6.67 -0.33
CA ILE A 155 -1.87 -7.61 -0.64
C ILE A 155 -2.26 -9.04 -0.25
N TYR A 156 -2.75 -9.24 0.99
CA TYR A 156 -3.14 -10.58 1.44
C TYR A 156 -4.37 -11.11 0.71
N ARG A 157 -5.33 -10.24 0.36
CA ARG A 157 -6.49 -10.63 -0.45
C ARG A 157 -6.09 -11.09 -1.85
N ASP A 158 -5.18 -10.38 -2.51
CA ASP A 158 -4.67 -10.76 -3.84
C ASP A 158 -3.90 -12.09 -3.76
N LEU A 159 -3.04 -12.25 -2.74
CA LEU A 159 -2.33 -13.51 -2.48
C LEU A 159 -3.27 -14.70 -2.36
N LEU A 160 -4.34 -14.57 -1.57
CA LEU A 160 -5.29 -15.64 -1.32
C LEU A 160 -6.12 -15.99 -2.56
N ARG A 161 -6.49 -15.00 -3.38
CA ARG A 161 -7.35 -15.19 -4.56
C ARG A 161 -6.61 -15.68 -5.78
N ASN A 162 -5.48 -15.06 -6.07
CA ASN A 162 -4.88 -15.11 -7.39
C ASN A 162 -3.55 -15.88 -7.40
N ARG A 163 -2.95 -16.20 -6.23
CA ARG A 163 -1.53 -16.60 -6.16
C ARG A 163 -1.22 -17.79 -5.24
N THR A 164 -2.19 -18.51 -4.66
CA THR A 164 -1.93 -19.59 -3.68
C THR A 164 -1.30 -20.87 -4.29
N PRO A 165 -0.42 -21.60 -3.54
CA PRO A 165 -0.91 -22.86 -2.94
C PRO A 165 -0.40 -23.31 -1.53
N ARG A 166 -1.23 -24.20 -0.95
CA ARG A 166 -1.18 -25.21 0.15
C ARG A 166 -0.89 -24.89 1.62
N ASP A 167 0.08 -24.07 1.99
CA ASP A 167 0.35 -23.75 3.42
C ASP A 167 0.68 -22.26 3.55
N ASN A 168 -0.34 -21.40 3.62
CA ASN A 168 -0.11 -19.97 3.69
C ASN A 168 -0.86 -19.34 4.87
N ASP A 169 -0.10 -18.71 5.76
CA ASP A 169 -0.60 -17.89 6.86
C ASP A 169 -1.32 -16.61 6.38
N ALA A 170 -1.34 -16.30 5.08
CA ALA A 170 -2.01 -15.12 4.52
C ALA A 170 -3.47 -14.97 4.98
N GLY A 171 -4.20 -16.08 5.18
CA GLY A 171 -5.56 -16.04 5.74
C GLY A 171 -5.58 -15.57 7.19
N ALA A 172 -4.65 -16.09 8.01
CA ALA A 172 -4.49 -15.68 9.40
C ALA A 172 -4.00 -14.23 9.50
N LEU A 173 -3.05 -13.82 8.65
CA LEU A 173 -2.54 -12.46 8.58
C LEU A 173 -3.61 -11.46 8.12
N LEU A 174 -4.40 -11.81 7.10
CA LEU A 174 -5.53 -10.98 6.66
C LEU A 174 -6.53 -10.76 7.82
N ASN A 175 -6.91 -11.84 8.52
CA ASN A 175 -7.81 -11.74 9.66
C ASN A 175 -7.20 -10.90 10.79
N ALA A 176 -5.91 -11.08 11.10
CA ALA A 176 -5.21 -10.32 12.14
C ALA A 176 -5.18 -8.82 11.82
N VAL A 177 -4.85 -8.45 10.58
CA VAL A 177 -4.88 -7.05 10.11
C VAL A 177 -6.30 -6.50 10.14
N ALA A 178 -7.31 -7.25 9.70
CA ALA A 178 -8.71 -6.82 9.72
C ALA A 178 -9.23 -6.62 11.16
N VAL A 179 -8.85 -7.48 12.11
CA VAL A 179 -9.19 -7.33 13.53
C VAL A 179 -8.47 -6.12 14.13
N PHE A 180 -7.18 -5.94 13.82
CA PHE A 180 -6.42 -4.78 14.25
C PHE A 180 -7.04 -3.48 13.72
N TYR A 181 -7.45 -3.47 12.44
CA TYR A 181 -8.18 -2.38 11.82
C TYR A 181 -9.48 -2.08 12.57
N ALA A 182 -10.31 -3.10 12.80
CA ALA A 182 -11.56 -2.94 13.53
C ALA A 182 -11.33 -2.38 14.94
N ALA A 183 -10.29 -2.81 15.65
CA ALA A 183 -9.97 -2.27 16.97
C ALA A 183 -9.70 -0.75 16.95
N HIS A 184 -9.09 -0.23 15.89
CA HIS A 184 -8.74 1.18 15.75
C HIS A 184 -9.83 2.03 15.13
N PHE A 185 -10.59 1.48 14.18
CA PHE A 185 -11.51 2.23 13.34
C PHE A 185 -12.99 1.92 13.61
N ARG A 186 -13.35 0.99 14.51
CA ARG A 186 -14.76 0.72 14.87
C ARG A 186 -15.43 1.80 15.73
N THR A 187 -14.78 2.95 15.94
CA THR A 187 -15.36 4.08 16.69
C THR A 187 -15.55 5.29 15.80
N SER A 188 -16.60 6.07 16.07
CA SER A 188 -16.82 7.35 15.39
C SER A 188 -15.72 8.37 15.69
N ALA A 189 -14.95 8.17 16.76
CA ALA A 189 -13.83 9.04 17.12
C ALA A 189 -12.63 8.89 16.19
N SER A 190 -12.41 7.70 15.61
CA SER A 190 -11.33 7.47 14.64
C SER A 190 -11.84 7.70 13.21
N LEU A 191 -12.90 6.99 12.80
CA LEU A 191 -13.44 7.13 11.43
C LEU A 191 -14.06 8.50 11.15
N GLY A 192 -14.65 9.14 12.16
CA GLY A 192 -15.21 10.48 12.01
C GLY A 192 -14.15 11.57 11.88
N LYS A 193 -12.92 11.30 12.33
CA LYS A 193 -11.76 12.20 12.28
C LYS A 193 -10.77 11.85 11.19
N LEU A 194 -11.13 10.93 10.30
CA LEU A 194 -10.31 10.53 9.17
C LEU A 194 -10.24 11.69 8.16
N SER A 195 -9.29 12.60 8.38
CA SER A 195 -9.02 13.80 7.59
C SER A 195 -7.53 14.14 7.69
N LEU A 196 -6.99 14.78 6.66
CA LEU A 196 -5.63 15.33 6.67
C LEU A 196 -5.58 16.74 7.26
N ASP A 197 -6.67 17.32 7.73
CA ASP A 197 -6.70 18.69 8.28
C ASP A 197 -5.72 18.89 9.45
N SER A 198 -5.52 17.87 10.28
CA SER A 198 -4.52 17.87 11.36
C SER A 198 -3.09 18.04 10.83
N LEU A 199 -2.84 17.64 9.58
CA LEU A 199 -1.55 17.82 8.93
C LEU A 199 -1.35 19.24 8.40
N GLN A 200 -2.38 20.07 8.22
CA GLN A 200 -2.23 21.43 7.66
C GLN A 200 -1.17 22.27 8.41
N ARG A 201 -1.09 22.09 9.74
CA ARG A 201 -0.11 22.79 10.60
C ARG A 201 1.33 22.28 10.46
N HIS A 202 1.52 21.18 9.74
CA HIS A 202 2.79 20.49 9.56
C HIS A 202 3.37 20.68 8.15
N TRP A 203 2.79 21.57 7.33
CA TRP A 203 3.31 21.92 6.01
C TRP A 203 4.14 23.19 6.09
N GLY A 204 5.37 23.11 5.58
CA GLY A 204 6.23 24.28 5.48
C GLY A 204 5.78 25.22 4.36
N PRO A 205 6.08 26.53 4.45
CA PRO A 205 5.91 27.43 3.31
C PRO A 205 6.70 26.92 2.09
N GLY A 206 6.04 26.86 0.93
CA GLY A 206 6.63 26.39 -0.33
C GLY A 206 6.44 24.91 -0.67
N GLU A 207 5.70 24.16 0.15
CA GLU A 207 5.42 22.76 -0.14
C GLU A 207 4.23 22.60 -1.10
N THR A 208 4.52 22.29 -2.36
CA THR A 208 3.53 22.24 -3.45
C THR A 208 2.72 20.95 -3.51
N GLN A 209 3.13 19.92 -2.78
CA GLN A 209 2.51 18.59 -2.84
C GLN A 209 1.29 18.44 -1.91
N GLN A 210 1.05 19.43 -1.03
CA GLN A 210 -0.05 19.37 -0.06
C GLN A 210 -1.40 19.17 -0.74
N ALA A 211 -1.76 20.02 -1.70
CA ALA A 211 -3.04 19.94 -2.39
C ALA A 211 -3.24 18.60 -3.10
N GLN A 212 -2.17 18.06 -3.71
CA GLN A 212 -2.21 16.77 -4.39
C GLN A 212 -2.38 15.61 -3.42
N LEU A 213 -1.71 15.63 -2.27
CA LEU A 213 -1.88 14.61 -1.23
C LEU A 213 -3.31 14.62 -0.67
N PHE A 214 -3.84 15.81 -0.37
CA PHE A 214 -5.20 15.96 0.13
C PHE A 214 -6.22 15.44 -0.89
N SER A 215 -6.07 15.85 -2.16
CA SER A 215 -6.91 15.36 -3.24
C SER A 215 -6.83 13.85 -3.41
N ALA A 216 -5.64 13.24 -3.31
CA ALA A 216 -5.48 11.79 -3.42
C ALA A 216 -6.20 11.05 -2.28
N PHE A 217 -6.12 11.57 -1.06
CA PHE A 217 -6.79 10.99 0.10
C PHE A 217 -8.31 11.13 0.02
N ASP A 218 -8.81 12.32 -0.31
CA ASP A 218 -10.25 12.58 -0.47
C ASP A 218 -10.84 11.72 -1.59
N HIS A 219 -10.10 11.55 -2.70
CA HIS A 219 -10.48 10.63 -3.77
C HIS A 219 -10.58 9.18 -3.27
N ALA A 220 -9.60 8.71 -2.50
CA ALA A 220 -9.67 7.37 -1.90
C ALA A 220 -10.89 7.21 -0.98
N LEU A 221 -11.16 8.20 -0.12
CA LEU A 221 -12.36 8.18 0.74
C LEU A 221 -13.66 8.14 -0.07
N SER A 222 -13.72 8.83 -1.21
CA SER A 222 -14.90 8.85 -2.08
C SER A 222 -15.21 7.48 -2.71
N LEU A 223 -14.17 6.67 -2.96
CA LEU A 223 -14.30 5.34 -3.55
C LEU A 223 -14.59 4.23 -2.52
N ARG A 224 -14.51 4.54 -1.23
CA ARG A 224 -14.69 3.55 -0.14
C ARG A 224 -16.04 2.85 -0.21
N ASP A 225 -17.11 3.61 -0.43
CA ASP A 225 -18.46 3.05 -0.49
C ASP A 225 -18.64 2.10 -1.69
N THR A 226 -17.95 2.37 -2.80
CA THR A 226 -17.93 1.48 -3.97
C THR A 226 -17.26 0.15 -3.61
N LEU A 227 -16.09 0.19 -2.95
CA LEU A 227 -15.44 -1.03 -2.47
C LEU A 227 -16.33 -1.81 -1.48
N HIS A 228 -16.97 -1.11 -0.53
CA HIS A 228 -17.87 -1.75 0.43
C HIS A 228 -19.00 -2.51 -0.25
N ARG A 229 -19.60 -1.94 -1.30
CA ARG A 229 -20.61 -2.64 -2.11
C ARG A 229 -20.03 -3.85 -2.84
N THR A 230 -18.84 -3.71 -3.42
CA THR A 230 -18.16 -4.83 -4.09
C THR A 230 -17.89 -5.99 -3.14
N ILE A 231 -17.34 -5.72 -1.94
CA ILE A 231 -17.09 -6.75 -0.92
C ILE A 231 -18.41 -7.35 -0.42
N ALA A 232 -19.45 -6.52 -0.22
CA ALA A 232 -20.75 -7.01 0.24
C ALA A 232 -21.47 -7.88 -0.79
N ALA A 233 -21.23 -7.66 -2.09
CA ALA A 233 -21.72 -8.48 -3.19
C ALA A 233 -20.80 -9.67 -3.52
N GLY A 234 -19.61 -9.71 -2.93
CA GLY A 234 -18.62 -10.76 -3.14
C GLY A 234 -19.14 -12.12 -2.68
N VAL A 235 -18.86 -13.16 -3.47
CA VAL A 235 -19.31 -14.54 -3.20
C VAL A 235 -18.22 -15.42 -2.62
N ASP A 236 -16.96 -15.00 -2.69
CA ASP A 236 -15.85 -15.77 -2.14
C ASP A 236 -15.72 -15.59 -0.61
N GLU A 237 -15.12 -16.59 0.03
CA GLU A 237 -14.98 -16.64 1.50
C GLU A 237 -14.16 -15.45 2.05
N ILE A 238 -13.23 -14.91 1.26
CA ILE A 238 -12.35 -13.81 1.68
C ILE A 238 -13.17 -12.51 1.77
N ASP A 239 -14.03 -12.23 0.79
CA ASP A 239 -14.94 -11.08 0.85
C ASP A 239 -15.96 -11.24 1.98
N HIS A 240 -16.47 -12.43 2.26
CA HIS A 240 -17.34 -12.65 3.43
C HIS A 240 -16.64 -12.31 4.75
N ARG A 241 -15.37 -12.71 4.90
CA ARG A 241 -14.56 -12.38 6.09
C ARG A 241 -14.33 -10.87 6.21
N LEU A 242 -13.91 -10.22 5.13
CA LEU A 242 -13.72 -8.75 5.10
C LEU A 242 -15.02 -7.99 5.35
N LYS A 243 -16.14 -8.49 4.83
CA LYS A 243 -17.46 -7.93 5.09
C LYS A 243 -17.76 -7.93 6.59
N ALA A 244 -17.59 -9.07 7.26
CA ALA A 244 -17.91 -9.23 8.67
C ALA A 244 -16.94 -8.46 9.59
N LEU A 245 -15.64 -8.48 9.28
CA LEU A 245 -14.59 -7.91 10.13
C LEU A 245 -14.38 -6.40 9.92
N VAL A 246 -14.63 -5.89 8.70
CA VAL A 246 -14.31 -4.51 8.32
C VAL A 246 -15.56 -3.76 7.87
N VAL A 247 -16.18 -4.19 6.76
CA VAL A 247 -17.23 -3.40 6.09
C VAL A 247 -18.45 -3.17 6.97
N ASP A 248 -19.03 -4.22 7.55
CA ASP A 248 -20.23 -4.10 8.39
C ASP A 248 -19.97 -3.24 9.64
N PRO A 249 -18.86 -3.43 10.39
CA PRO A 249 -18.47 -2.53 11.46
C PRO A 249 -18.33 -1.05 11.02
N GLU A 250 -17.66 -0.78 9.89
CA GLU A 250 -17.48 0.58 9.38
C GLU A 250 -18.80 1.23 9.02
N MET A 251 -19.62 0.54 8.22
CA MET A 251 -20.92 1.03 7.77
C MET A 251 -21.84 1.31 8.95
N LYS A 252 -21.79 0.50 10.00
CA LYS A 252 -22.53 0.75 11.25
C LYS A 252 -22.07 2.04 11.95
N VAL A 253 -20.77 2.35 11.93
CA VAL A 253 -20.23 3.59 12.52
C VAL A 253 -20.58 4.80 11.66
N LEU A 254 -20.45 4.70 10.35
CA LEU A 254 -20.73 5.78 9.40
C LEU A 254 -22.23 6.10 9.34
N GLY A 255 -23.10 5.08 9.32
CA GLY A 255 -24.55 5.24 9.34
C GLY A 255 -25.09 5.86 10.63
N ARG A 256 -24.45 5.59 11.78
CA ARG A 256 -24.76 6.30 13.04
C ARG A 256 -24.47 7.80 12.95
N ARG A 257 -23.51 8.22 12.12
CA ARG A 257 -23.14 9.64 11.95
C ARG A 257 -24.14 10.38 11.07
N THR A 258 -24.58 9.79 9.96
CA THR A 258 -25.60 10.40 9.08
C THR A 258 -26.89 10.65 9.84
N ASN A 259 -27.35 9.67 10.64
CA ASN A 259 -28.57 9.82 11.45
C ASN A 259 -28.44 10.84 12.61
N LYS A 260 -27.22 11.10 13.10
CA LYS A 260 -26.96 12.11 14.15
C LYS A 260 -26.93 13.54 13.60
N LYS A 261 -26.64 13.73 12.30
CA LYS A 261 -26.72 15.05 11.65
C LYS A 261 -28.16 15.49 11.36
N THR A 262 -29.11 14.56 11.24
CA THR A 262 -30.52 14.84 10.94
C THR A 262 -31.37 15.15 12.19
N SER A 263 -30.84 15.01 13.41
CA SER A 263 -31.59 15.27 14.65
C SER A 263 -31.31 16.65 15.27
N GLY A 264 -30.88 17.62 14.45
CA GLY A 264 -30.45 18.95 14.89
C GLY A 264 -31.14 20.13 14.19
N GLY A 265 -32.32 19.91 13.60
CA GLY A 265 -33.20 20.99 13.13
C GLY A 265 -34.34 21.18 14.13
N LYS A 266 -34.23 22.21 14.97
CA LYS A 266 -35.40 22.87 15.57
C LYS A 266 -35.77 24.04 14.67
#